data_AF-A0A7Y5JSK8-F1
#
_entry.id   AF-A0A7Y5JSK8-F1
#
_cell.length_a   1.000
_cell.length_b   1.000
_cell.length_c   1.000
_cell.angle_alpha   90.00
_cell.angle_beta   90.00
_cell.angle_gamma   90.00
#
_symmetry.space_group_name_H-M   'P 1'
#
loop_
_entity.id
_entity.type
_entity.pdbx_description
1 polymer ?
#
loop_
_entity_poly.entity_id
_entity_poly.type
_entity_poly.pdbx_seq_one_letter_code
_entity_poly.pdbx_strand_id
1 'polypeptide(L)'
;MPHLPSSELVVVHEDVRDALDAGVGVVALESTILAHGLPHPDNVEIAGQIEDAVRAGGSVPATIAVLDGVVHVGLGATQVERVCTDPDIAKLSVRDVGVAAALGRSGATTVASTSALAHLAGIRVFATGGLGGVHRGASETFDVSADLGVIASTPVLVVCAGVKSILDVAGTLETLETLSVPVLGYRTDAFPGFYLSDSGHPVPWRVDSAQDAARVVVTRDRLGTDTAGVVL
;
A
#
# COMPACT_ATOMS: atom_id res chain seq x y z
N MET A 1 7.59 24.91 -22.70
CA MET A 1 7.72 24.03 -21.51
C MET A 1 9.12 23.44 -21.52
N PRO A 2 9.84 23.39 -20.39
CA PRO A 2 11.12 22.69 -20.36
C PRO A 2 10.92 21.23 -20.77
N HIS A 3 11.77 20.75 -21.67
CA HIS A 3 11.74 19.38 -22.15
C HIS A 3 12.27 18.50 -21.01
N LEU A 4 11.37 17.78 -20.33
CA LEU A 4 11.81 16.71 -19.43
C LEU A 4 12.60 15.70 -20.28
N PRO A 5 13.78 15.23 -19.83
CA PRO A 5 14.49 14.16 -20.52
C PRO A 5 13.56 12.94 -20.62
N SER A 6 13.65 12.18 -21.72
CA SER A 6 12.79 11.02 -21.98
C SER A 6 13.15 9.79 -21.13
N SER A 7 13.71 9.99 -19.93
CA SER A 7 13.99 8.90 -19.00
C SER A 7 12.68 8.26 -18.55
N GLU A 8 12.69 6.93 -18.48
CA GLU A 8 11.57 6.14 -18.01
C GLU A 8 11.20 6.57 -16.57
N LEU A 9 10.01 7.15 -16.38
CA LEU A 9 9.56 7.66 -15.07
C LEU A 9 9.15 6.52 -14.12
N VAL A 10 8.88 5.34 -14.67
CA VAL A 10 8.49 4.13 -13.94
C VAL A 10 9.26 2.95 -14.51
N VAL A 11 10.04 2.30 -13.66
CA VAL A 11 10.78 1.08 -13.99
C VAL A 11 10.18 -0.07 -13.21
N VAL A 12 9.71 -1.09 -13.92
CA VAL A 12 9.21 -2.35 -13.34
C VAL A 12 10.33 -3.38 -13.41
N HIS A 13 10.67 -3.97 -12.25
CA HIS A 13 11.69 -5.02 -12.15
C HIS A 13 11.33 -6.23 -13.03
N GLU A 14 12.34 -6.92 -13.56
CA GLU A 14 12.14 -8.04 -14.49
C GLU A 14 11.28 -9.15 -13.88
N ASP A 15 11.57 -9.59 -12.65
CA ASP A 15 10.77 -10.61 -11.95
C ASP A 15 9.28 -10.23 -11.81
N VAL A 16 9.01 -8.93 -11.60
CA VAL A 16 7.64 -8.42 -11.49
C VAL A 16 6.95 -8.42 -12.84
N ARG A 17 7.64 -7.98 -13.89
CA ARG A 17 7.13 -7.97 -15.26
C ARG A 17 6.84 -9.39 -15.75
N ASP A 18 7.78 -10.31 -15.57
CA ASP A 18 7.65 -11.70 -15.97
C ASP A 18 6.50 -12.39 -15.22
N ALA A 19 6.33 -12.10 -13.92
CA ALA A 19 5.21 -12.62 -13.15
C ALA A 19 3.86 -12.13 -13.67
N LEU A 20 3.73 -10.83 -13.95
CA LEU A 20 2.51 -10.25 -14.52
C LEU A 20 2.19 -10.84 -15.89
N ASP A 21 3.19 -10.96 -16.77
CA ASP A 21 3.04 -11.52 -18.12
C ASP A 21 2.66 -13.02 -18.08
N ALA A 22 3.17 -13.76 -17.10
CA ALA A 22 2.85 -15.17 -16.87
C ALA A 22 1.54 -15.39 -16.09
N GLY A 23 0.87 -14.33 -15.60
CA GLY A 23 -0.31 -14.44 -14.75
C GLY A 23 -0.03 -15.00 -13.35
N VAL A 24 1.22 -14.93 -12.89
CA VAL A 24 1.65 -15.26 -11.54
C VAL A 24 1.31 -14.10 -10.60
N GLY A 25 0.91 -14.40 -9.36
CA GLY A 25 0.56 -13.37 -8.38
C GLY A 25 1.73 -12.46 -8.05
N VAL A 26 1.46 -11.15 -8.00
CA VAL A 26 2.39 -10.13 -7.51
C VAL A 26 1.76 -9.41 -6.32
N VAL A 27 2.53 -9.22 -5.25
CA VAL A 27 2.12 -8.46 -4.07
C VAL A 27 3.00 -7.22 -3.95
N ALA A 28 2.38 -6.04 -4.09
CA ALA A 28 3.06 -4.79 -3.83
C ALA A 28 3.38 -4.65 -2.33
N LEU A 29 4.47 -3.97 -2.01
CA LEU A 29 4.92 -3.68 -0.65
C LEU A 29 5.35 -2.20 -0.55
N GLU A 30 4.97 -1.51 0.53
CA GLU A 30 5.37 -0.13 0.74
C GLU A 30 6.80 -0.02 1.28
N SER A 31 7.49 1.09 0.98
CA SER A 31 8.82 1.36 1.52
C SER A 31 8.81 2.27 2.75
N THR A 32 7.72 3.01 3.03
CA THR A 32 7.67 3.91 4.20
C THR A 32 7.87 3.15 5.52
N ILE A 33 7.37 1.91 5.61
CA ILE A 33 7.60 1.07 6.79
C ILE A 33 9.09 0.80 7.03
N LEU A 34 9.87 0.64 5.95
CA LEU A 34 11.30 0.36 6.01
C LEU A 34 12.11 1.61 6.38
N ALA A 35 11.79 2.76 5.78
CA ALA A 35 12.54 4.00 5.99
C ALA A 35 12.13 4.77 7.26
N HIS A 36 10.85 4.70 7.64
CA HIS A 36 10.25 5.57 8.67
C HIS A 36 9.43 4.84 9.72
N GLY A 37 9.13 3.55 9.51
CA GLY A 37 8.31 2.75 10.42
C GLY A 37 9.09 1.85 11.36
N LEU A 38 10.32 1.49 11.00
CA LEU A 38 11.15 0.52 11.71
C LEU A 38 12.55 1.11 11.97
N PRO A 39 13.17 0.82 13.13
CA PRO A 39 14.53 1.25 13.40
C PRO A 39 15.54 0.47 12.56
N HIS A 40 16.66 1.10 12.22
CA HIS A 40 17.84 0.42 11.71
C HIS A 40 18.63 -0.21 12.87
N PRO A 41 19.19 -1.43 12.74
CA PRO A 41 19.29 -2.27 11.53
C PRO A 41 18.10 -3.20 11.25
N ASP A 42 17.13 -3.30 12.16
CA ASP A 42 16.02 -4.25 12.08
C ASP A 42 15.20 -4.09 10.79
N ASN A 43 15.08 -2.87 10.26
CA ASN A 43 14.39 -2.58 9.02
C ASN A 43 14.91 -3.35 7.79
N VAL A 44 16.23 -3.61 7.70
CA VAL A 44 16.84 -4.39 6.61
C VAL A 44 16.46 -5.86 6.71
N GLU A 45 16.55 -6.44 7.91
CA GLU A 45 16.18 -7.83 8.13
C GLU A 45 14.69 -8.06 7.86
N ILE A 46 13.85 -7.16 8.39
CA ILE A 46 12.39 -7.22 8.21
C ILE A 46 12.00 -7.05 6.74
N ALA A 47 12.70 -6.22 5.96
CA ALA A 47 12.46 -6.12 4.51
C ALA A 47 12.59 -7.50 3.84
N GLY A 48 13.66 -8.24 4.13
CA GLY A 48 13.85 -9.60 3.62
C GLY A 48 12.77 -10.57 4.09
N GLN A 49 12.41 -10.53 5.38
CA GLN A 49 11.36 -11.39 5.93
C GLN A 49 9.99 -11.16 5.28
N ILE A 50 9.64 -9.90 4.99
CA ILE A 50 8.38 -9.55 4.32
C ILE A 50 8.38 -10.10 2.89
N GLU A 51 9.46 -9.91 2.13
CA GLU A 51 9.55 -10.44 0.76
C GLU A 51 9.51 -11.98 0.75
N ASP A 52 10.18 -12.63 1.69
CA ASP A 52 10.18 -14.08 1.82
C ASP A 52 8.80 -14.64 2.20
N ALA A 53 8.03 -13.93 3.01
CA ALA A 53 6.65 -14.31 3.30
C ALA A 53 5.77 -14.28 2.05
N VAL A 54 5.96 -13.30 1.16
CA VAL A 54 5.26 -13.24 -0.14
C VAL A 54 5.68 -14.41 -1.04
N ARG A 55 6.99 -14.68 -1.13
CA ARG A 55 7.53 -15.81 -1.92
C ARG A 55 7.03 -17.16 -1.41
N ALA A 56 6.96 -17.34 -0.09
CA ALA A 56 6.42 -18.55 0.53
C ALA A 56 4.93 -18.75 0.22
N GLY A 57 4.18 -17.67 -0.02
CA GLY A 57 2.82 -17.69 -0.52
C GLY A 57 2.68 -17.98 -2.02
N GLY A 58 3.79 -18.16 -2.75
CA GLY A 58 3.81 -18.44 -4.19
C GLY A 58 3.63 -17.22 -5.08
N SER A 59 3.84 -16.01 -4.55
CA SER A 59 3.75 -14.74 -5.29
C SER A 59 5.11 -14.05 -5.37
N VAL A 60 5.25 -13.09 -6.29
CA VAL A 60 6.43 -12.25 -6.42
C VAL A 60 6.24 -10.95 -5.62
N PRO A 61 7.16 -10.59 -4.71
CA PRO A 61 7.11 -9.32 -4.00
C PRO A 61 7.53 -8.16 -4.91
N ALA A 62 6.84 -7.03 -4.79
CA ALA A 62 7.17 -5.79 -5.48
C ALA A 62 7.23 -4.64 -4.49
N THR A 63 8.37 -4.49 -3.79
CA THR A 63 8.66 -3.30 -2.99
C THR A 63 8.73 -2.07 -3.89
N ILE A 64 8.03 -0.99 -3.54
CA ILE A 64 7.93 0.21 -4.39
C ILE A 64 8.60 1.41 -3.72
N ALA A 65 9.45 2.14 -4.43
CA ALA A 65 10.04 3.40 -3.97
C ALA A 65 10.29 4.37 -5.13
N VAL A 66 10.56 5.64 -4.82
CA VAL A 66 11.12 6.59 -5.78
C VAL A 66 12.62 6.72 -5.49
N LEU A 67 13.49 6.47 -6.47
CA LEU A 67 14.94 6.62 -6.31
C LEU A 67 15.45 7.52 -7.42
N ASP A 68 16.15 8.60 -7.05
CA ASP A 68 16.72 9.58 -7.98
C ASP A 68 15.70 10.13 -9.00
N GLY A 69 14.46 10.28 -8.56
CA GLY A 69 13.33 10.75 -9.38
C GLY A 69 12.67 9.69 -10.27
N VAL A 70 13.04 8.42 -10.15
CA VAL A 70 12.44 7.31 -10.89
C VAL A 70 11.61 6.44 -9.95
N VAL A 71 10.37 6.15 -10.33
CA VAL A 71 9.57 5.15 -9.61
C VAL A 71 10.10 3.76 -9.93
N HIS A 72 10.44 2.98 -8.92
CA HIS A 72 10.79 1.57 -9.06
C HIS A 72 9.69 0.70 -8.48
N VAL A 73 9.20 -0.25 -9.28
CA VAL A 73 8.24 -1.28 -8.88
C VAL A 73 8.95 -2.62 -8.84
N GLY A 74 9.24 -3.10 -7.64
CA GLY A 74 10.23 -4.15 -7.38
C GLY A 74 11.61 -3.54 -7.19
N LEU A 75 12.19 -3.73 -6.01
CA LEU A 75 13.53 -3.26 -5.67
C LEU A 75 14.49 -4.43 -5.61
N GLY A 76 15.71 -4.24 -6.12
CA GLY A 76 16.83 -5.13 -5.84
C GLY A 76 17.38 -4.91 -4.43
N ALA A 77 18.19 -5.86 -3.93
CA ALA A 77 18.73 -5.83 -2.56
C ALA A 77 19.47 -4.52 -2.22
N THR A 78 20.26 -3.97 -3.14
CA THR A 78 20.99 -2.70 -2.93
C THR A 78 20.06 -1.49 -2.86
N GLN A 79 18.94 -1.53 -3.58
CA GLN A 79 17.93 -0.48 -3.53
C GLN A 79 17.12 -0.54 -2.24
N VAL A 80 16.79 -1.75 -1.76
CA VAL A 80 16.17 -1.96 -0.44
C VAL A 80 17.10 -1.46 0.66
N GLU A 81 18.39 -1.82 0.63
CA GLU A 81 19.38 -1.34 1.59
C GLU A 81 19.43 0.20 1.60
N ARG A 82 19.49 0.84 0.42
CA ARG A 82 19.45 2.30 0.31
C ARG A 82 18.20 2.89 0.96
N VAL A 83 17.02 2.35 0.71
CA VAL A 83 15.76 2.81 1.35
C VAL A 83 15.84 2.70 2.88
N CYS A 84 16.48 1.66 3.40
CA CYS A 84 16.60 1.42 4.84
C CYS A 84 17.66 2.29 5.54
N THR A 85 18.69 2.76 4.83
CA THR A 85 19.87 3.40 5.45
C THR A 85 20.04 4.87 5.11
N ASP A 86 19.48 5.35 4.00
CA ASP A 86 19.66 6.73 3.53
C ASP A 86 18.83 7.70 4.40
N PRO A 87 19.47 8.60 5.18
CA PRO A 87 18.76 9.51 6.08
C PRO A 87 17.98 10.61 5.34
N ASP A 88 18.26 10.82 4.05
CA ASP A 88 17.61 11.85 3.23
C ASP A 88 16.42 11.32 2.43
N ILE A 89 16.07 10.02 2.59
CA ILE A 89 14.86 9.44 2.00
C ILE A 89 13.63 10.17 2.53
N ALA A 90 12.91 10.82 1.62
CA ALA A 90 11.67 11.51 1.95
C ALA A 90 10.50 10.52 2.11
N LYS A 91 9.54 10.84 2.96
CA LYS A 91 8.25 10.14 3.00
C LYS A 91 7.32 10.72 1.92
N LEU A 92 6.91 9.90 0.96
CA LEU A 92 6.14 10.33 -0.22
C LEU A 92 4.71 9.78 -0.17
N SER A 93 3.74 10.67 0.06
CA SER A 93 2.34 10.43 -0.28
C SER A 93 2.10 10.70 -1.77
N VAL A 94 0.92 10.35 -2.30
CA VAL A 94 0.67 10.34 -3.75
C VAL A 94 0.90 11.72 -4.39
N ARG A 95 0.62 12.79 -3.64
CA ARG A 95 0.84 14.19 -4.06
C ARG A 95 2.33 14.54 -4.22
N ASP A 96 3.19 13.81 -3.53
CA ASP A 96 4.63 14.08 -3.46
C ASP A 96 5.40 13.33 -4.57
N VAL A 97 4.86 12.24 -5.11
CA VAL A 97 5.54 11.38 -6.11
C VAL A 97 5.95 12.16 -7.36
N GLY A 98 5.02 12.90 -7.97
CA GLY A 98 5.34 13.69 -9.17
C GLY A 98 6.34 14.81 -8.91
N VAL A 99 6.32 15.39 -7.71
CA VAL A 99 7.28 16.42 -7.28
C VAL A 99 8.67 15.80 -7.08
N ALA A 100 8.75 14.66 -6.40
CA ALA A 100 10.00 13.94 -6.19
C ALA A 100 10.61 13.50 -7.53
N ALA A 101 9.80 12.96 -8.44
CA ALA A 101 10.21 12.57 -9.78
C ALA A 101 10.79 13.75 -10.57
N ALA A 102 10.06 14.86 -10.65
CA ALA A 102 10.49 16.04 -11.39
C ALA A 102 11.75 16.71 -10.82
N LEU A 103 12.00 16.56 -9.53
CA LEU A 103 13.15 17.15 -8.83
C LEU A 103 14.32 16.17 -8.63
N GLY A 104 14.25 14.94 -9.17
CA GLY A 104 15.30 13.94 -9.01
C GLY A 104 15.50 13.50 -7.56
N ARG A 105 14.44 13.51 -6.74
CA ARG A 105 14.51 13.15 -5.31
C ARG A 105 14.19 11.68 -5.10
N SER A 106 14.82 11.11 -4.08
CA SER A 106 14.51 9.78 -3.57
C SER A 106 13.50 9.87 -2.42
N GLY A 107 12.64 8.86 -2.30
CA GLY A 107 11.71 8.76 -1.19
C GLY A 107 10.97 7.44 -1.12
N ALA A 108 10.61 7.10 0.11
CA ALA A 108 9.83 5.94 0.47
C ALA A 108 8.33 6.24 0.29
N THR A 109 7.61 5.31 -0.33
CA THR A 109 6.20 5.46 -0.69
C THR A 109 5.32 5.03 0.48
N THR A 110 4.28 5.81 0.79
CA THR A 110 3.26 5.43 1.77
C THR A 110 2.26 4.44 1.17
N VAL A 111 1.30 3.97 1.97
CA VAL A 111 0.11 3.23 1.49
C VAL A 111 -0.55 3.90 0.28
N ALA A 112 -0.84 5.21 0.34
CA ALA A 112 -1.39 5.98 -0.78
C ALA A 112 -0.54 5.84 -2.06
N SER A 113 0.74 6.20 -2.00
CA SER A 113 1.64 6.14 -3.17
C SER A 113 1.81 4.72 -3.69
N THR A 114 1.99 3.76 -2.79
CA THR A 114 2.17 2.34 -3.15
C THR A 114 0.93 1.81 -3.84
N SER A 115 -0.28 2.14 -3.35
CA SER A 115 -1.54 1.73 -3.97
C SER A 115 -1.65 2.26 -5.40
N ALA A 116 -1.42 3.56 -5.60
CA ALA A 116 -1.51 4.20 -6.91
C ALA A 116 -0.48 3.65 -7.90
N LEU A 117 0.76 3.46 -7.46
CA LEU A 117 1.86 2.97 -8.31
C LEU A 117 1.75 1.47 -8.60
N ALA A 118 1.28 0.67 -7.64
CA ALA A 118 0.96 -0.73 -7.84
C ALA A 118 -0.13 -0.88 -8.91
N HIS A 119 -1.22 -0.11 -8.80
CA HIS A 119 -2.28 -0.12 -9.79
C HIS A 119 -1.78 0.31 -11.18
N LEU A 120 -0.97 1.37 -11.26
CA LEU A 120 -0.35 1.83 -12.50
C LEU A 120 0.49 0.72 -13.18
N ALA A 121 1.15 -0.13 -12.38
CA ALA A 121 1.93 -1.26 -12.86
C ALA A 121 1.11 -2.54 -13.10
N GLY A 122 -0.21 -2.51 -12.93
CA GLY A 122 -1.08 -3.68 -13.12
C GLY A 122 -1.13 -4.64 -11.92
N ILE A 123 -0.54 -4.28 -10.78
CA ILE A 123 -0.58 -5.06 -9.55
C ILE A 123 -1.88 -4.78 -8.81
N ARG A 124 -2.62 -5.85 -8.45
CA ARG A 124 -3.95 -5.76 -7.83
C ARG A 124 -3.97 -6.00 -6.31
N VAL A 125 -2.88 -6.47 -5.73
CA VAL A 125 -2.78 -6.81 -4.30
C VAL A 125 -1.61 -6.06 -3.68
N PHE A 126 -1.86 -5.43 -2.55
CA PHE A 126 -0.88 -4.69 -1.76
C PHE A 126 -0.99 -5.13 -0.30
N ALA A 127 0.14 -5.49 0.32
CA ALA A 127 0.21 -5.78 1.74
C ALA A 127 0.97 -4.69 2.51
N THR A 128 0.41 -4.26 3.64
CA THR A 128 1.06 -3.33 4.60
C THR A 128 0.74 -3.78 6.03
N GLY A 129 1.46 -3.24 7.01
CA GLY A 129 1.11 -3.43 8.41
C GLY A 129 -0.24 -2.79 8.76
N GLY A 130 -0.44 -1.52 8.43
CA GLY A 130 -1.63 -0.78 8.85
C GLY A 130 -1.83 0.50 8.07
N LEU A 131 -3.08 0.78 7.73
CA LEU A 131 -3.51 1.95 6.97
C LEU A 131 -3.30 3.23 7.80
N GLY A 132 -3.05 4.35 7.11
CA GLY A 132 -3.42 5.65 7.65
C GLY A 132 -4.95 5.80 7.67
N GLY A 133 -5.45 6.84 8.34
CA GLY A 133 -6.89 7.01 8.50
C GLY A 133 -7.23 8.39 9.04
N VAL A 134 -8.39 8.50 9.66
CA VAL A 134 -8.80 9.70 10.38
C VAL A 134 -8.01 9.79 11.69
N HIS A 135 -7.34 10.91 11.93
CA HIS A 135 -6.63 11.12 13.19
C HIS A 135 -7.59 11.47 14.32
N ARG A 136 -7.22 11.17 15.56
CA ARG A 136 -7.98 11.62 16.73
C ARG A 136 -8.01 13.15 16.77
N GLY A 137 -9.20 13.74 16.88
CA GLY A 137 -9.41 15.20 16.82
C GLY A 137 -9.60 15.77 15.41
N ALA A 138 -9.67 14.92 14.37
CA ALA A 138 -9.86 15.37 12.99
C ALA A 138 -11.16 16.15 12.73
N SER A 139 -12.17 16.05 13.60
CA SER A 139 -13.37 16.91 13.54
C SER A 139 -13.05 18.39 13.68
N GLU A 140 -11.90 18.73 14.26
CA GLU A 140 -11.41 20.11 14.41
C GLU A 140 -10.20 20.38 13.50
N THR A 141 -9.28 19.43 13.38
CA THR A 141 -8.00 19.61 12.68
C THR A 141 -8.04 19.27 11.20
N PHE A 142 -9.02 18.49 10.77
CA PHE A 142 -9.11 17.92 9.42
C PHE A 142 -7.88 17.06 9.04
N ASP A 143 -7.17 16.52 10.04
CA ASP A 143 -6.03 15.62 9.84
C ASP A 143 -6.52 14.21 9.45
N VAL A 144 -6.61 13.98 8.13
CA VAL A 144 -7.09 12.73 7.54
C VAL A 144 -6.07 12.25 6.52
N SER A 145 -5.66 10.98 6.64
CA SER A 145 -4.68 10.39 5.72
C SER A 145 -5.20 10.37 4.28
N ALA A 146 -4.31 10.72 3.35
CA ALA A 146 -4.55 10.59 1.91
C ALA A 146 -4.79 9.14 1.46
N ASP A 147 -4.41 8.14 2.28
CA ASP A 147 -4.62 6.73 2.00
C ASP A 147 -6.11 6.45 1.69
N LEU A 148 -7.03 7.03 2.47
CA LEU A 148 -8.47 6.79 2.30
C LEU A 148 -8.98 7.28 0.94
N GLY A 149 -8.59 8.50 0.55
CA GLY A 149 -8.98 9.09 -0.73
C GLY A 149 -8.35 8.38 -1.93
N VAL A 150 -7.11 7.91 -1.81
CA VAL A 150 -6.47 7.13 -2.88
C VAL A 150 -7.14 5.77 -3.04
N ILE A 151 -7.39 5.05 -1.95
CA ILE A 151 -8.08 3.76 -2.00
C ILE A 151 -9.48 3.91 -2.59
N ALA A 152 -10.19 5.01 -2.32
CA ALA A 152 -11.50 5.32 -2.91
C ALA A 152 -11.51 5.42 -4.44
N SER A 153 -10.35 5.58 -5.08
CA SER A 153 -10.20 5.75 -6.52
C SER A 153 -9.15 4.85 -7.17
N THR A 154 -8.65 3.85 -6.44
CA THR A 154 -7.59 2.95 -6.89
C THR A 154 -8.01 1.50 -6.65
N PRO A 155 -8.24 0.69 -7.70
CA PRO A 155 -8.77 -0.67 -7.61
C PRO A 155 -7.69 -1.69 -7.18
N VAL A 156 -7.23 -1.56 -5.94
CA VAL A 156 -6.30 -2.49 -5.29
C VAL A 156 -6.94 -3.12 -4.06
N LEU A 157 -6.63 -4.39 -3.80
CA LEU A 157 -6.90 -5.04 -2.53
C LEU A 157 -5.74 -4.72 -1.57
N VAL A 158 -6.02 -3.94 -0.53
CA VAL A 158 -5.06 -3.61 0.52
C VAL A 158 -5.29 -4.54 1.71
N VAL A 159 -4.31 -5.39 1.99
CA VAL A 159 -4.30 -6.33 3.12
C VAL A 159 -3.54 -5.68 4.27
N CYS A 160 -4.18 -5.56 5.44
CA CYS A 160 -3.61 -4.86 6.59
C CYS A 160 -4.15 -5.36 7.94
N ALA A 161 -3.52 -4.96 9.04
CA ALA A 161 -4.06 -5.14 10.39
C ALA A 161 -4.99 -3.98 10.80
N GLY A 162 -5.77 -3.44 9.87
CA GLY A 162 -6.64 -2.28 10.07
C GLY A 162 -5.87 -0.96 10.00
N VAL A 163 -6.22 0.01 10.86
CA VAL A 163 -5.57 1.33 10.91
C VAL A 163 -4.55 1.41 12.04
N LYS A 164 -3.47 2.18 11.86
CA LYS A 164 -2.45 2.40 12.90
C LYS A 164 -3.09 2.80 14.24
N SER A 165 -2.57 2.27 15.35
CA SER A 165 -3.16 2.37 16.70
C SER A 165 -3.33 3.80 17.26
N ILE A 166 -2.71 4.80 16.63
CA ILE A 166 -2.82 6.22 16.99
C ILE A 166 -4.06 6.90 16.41
N LEU A 167 -4.80 6.22 15.54
CA LEU A 167 -5.89 6.79 14.75
C LEU A 167 -7.26 6.62 15.43
N ASP A 168 -8.25 7.31 14.87
CA ASP A 168 -9.66 7.17 15.19
C ASP A 168 -10.26 6.07 14.29
N VAL A 169 -10.52 4.91 14.88
CA VAL A 169 -11.07 3.75 14.15
C VAL A 169 -12.48 4.04 13.66
N ALA A 170 -13.34 4.59 14.51
CA ALA A 170 -14.72 4.92 14.17
C ALA A 170 -14.77 5.93 13.02
N GLY A 171 -14.03 7.04 13.15
CA GLY A 171 -13.97 8.06 12.11
C GLY A 171 -13.42 7.51 10.80
N THR A 172 -12.47 6.58 10.85
CA THR A 172 -11.92 5.95 9.64
C THR A 172 -12.94 5.04 8.95
N LEU A 173 -13.67 4.20 9.70
CA LEU A 173 -14.70 3.33 9.15
C LEU A 173 -15.82 4.13 8.49
N GLU A 174 -16.32 5.19 9.14
CA GLU A 174 -17.34 6.09 8.58
C GLU A 174 -16.86 6.80 7.30
N THR A 175 -15.57 7.17 7.25
CA THR A 175 -14.99 7.78 6.05
C THR A 175 -14.87 6.78 4.91
N LEU A 176 -14.44 5.54 5.19
CA LEU A 176 -14.37 4.46 4.20
C LEU A 176 -15.77 4.11 3.65
N GLU A 177 -16.78 4.05 4.52
CA GLU A 177 -18.18 3.88 4.12
C GLU A 177 -18.63 5.01 3.19
N THR A 178 -18.40 6.26 3.59
CA THR A 178 -18.77 7.45 2.79
C THR A 178 -18.10 7.44 1.41
N LEU A 179 -16.85 6.99 1.34
CA LEU A 179 -16.07 6.88 0.11
C LEU A 179 -16.38 5.62 -0.71
N SER A 180 -17.34 4.80 -0.28
CA SER A 180 -17.70 3.53 -0.93
C SER A 180 -16.53 2.55 -1.06
N VAL A 181 -15.62 2.55 -0.08
CA VAL A 181 -14.54 1.57 0.03
C VAL A 181 -15.02 0.37 0.85
N PRO A 182 -15.14 -0.84 0.26
CA PRO A 182 -15.50 -2.02 1.02
C PRO A 182 -14.42 -2.39 2.03
N VAL A 183 -14.86 -2.71 3.25
CA VAL A 183 -14.02 -3.23 4.33
C VAL A 183 -14.45 -4.66 4.65
N LEU A 184 -13.50 -5.58 4.58
CA LEU A 184 -13.67 -7.00 4.84
C LEU A 184 -12.85 -7.41 6.06
N GLY A 185 -13.42 -8.17 6.99
CA GLY A 185 -12.66 -8.86 8.03
C GLY A 185 -12.28 -10.26 7.59
N TYR A 186 -10.98 -10.58 7.60
CA TYR A 186 -10.51 -11.93 7.36
C TYR A 186 -10.70 -12.81 8.61
N ARG A 187 -11.71 -13.69 8.57
CA ARG A 187 -12.09 -14.61 9.65
C ARG A 187 -12.43 -13.91 10.98
N THR A 188 -12.83 -12.65 10.92
CA THR A 188 -13.22 -11.84 12.07
C THR A 188 -14.42 -10.97 11.71
N ASP A 189 -15.26 -10.70 12.71
CA ASP A 189 -16.36 -9.72 12.64
C ASP A 189 -15.97 -8.41 13.32
N ALA A 190 -14.77 -8.34 13.93
CA ALA A 190 -14.20 -7.16 14.55
C ALA A 190 -13.11 -6.55 13.67
N PHE A 191 -13.12 -5.23 13.55
CA PHE A 191 -12.08 -4.46 12.87
C PHE A 191 -10.82 -4.44 13.75
N PRO A 192 -9.65 -4.86 13.23
CA PRO A 192 -8.41 -4.83 14.00
C PRO A 192 -7.89 -3.40 14.20
N GLY A 193 -7.35 -3.13 15.38
CA GLY A 193 -6.75 -1.86 15.79
C GLY A 193 -5.23 -1.88 15.70
N PHE A 194 -4.67 -2.43 14.62
CA PHE A 194 -3.24 -2.71 14.44
C PHE A 194 -2.70 -3.75 15.43
N TYR A 195 -2.20 -3.35 16.59
CA TYR A 195 -1.70 -4.28 17.62
C TYR A 195 -2.82 -5.03 18.35
N LEU A 196 -4.05 -4.55 18.25
CA LEU A 196 -5.23 -5.19 18.83
C LEU A 196 -5.96 -5.97 17.75
N SER A 197 -6.23 -7.25 18.01
CA SER A 197 -7.06 -8.09 17.13
C SER A 197 -8.52 -7.65 17.07
N ASP A 198 -8.97 -6.88 18.07
CA ASP A 198 -10.31 -6.30 18.17
C ASP A 198 -10.20 -4.86 18.69
N SER A 199 -10.64 -3.89 17.89
CA SER A 199 -10.67 -2.47 18.26
C SER A 199 -11.95 -2.04 19.00
N GLY A 200 -12.90 -2.94 19.18
CA GLY A 200 -14.25 -2.65 19.67
C GLY A 200 -15.23 -2.18 18.59
N HIS A 201 -14.80 -2.16 17.32
CA HIS A 201 -15.61 -1.77 16.18
C HIS A 201 -15.83 -2.97 15.24
N PRO A 202 -17.04 -3.19 14.70
CA PRO A 202 -17.30 -4.29 13.79
C PRO A 202 -16.74 -4.02 12.38
N VAL A 203 -16.41 -5.07 11.64
CA VAL A 203 -16.27 -4.98 10.18
C VAL A 203 -17.65 -5.09 9.51
N PRO A 204 -17.91 -4.37 8.40
CA PRO A 204 -19.18 -4.48 7.69
C PRO A 204 -19.41 -5.85 7.02
N TRP A 205 -18.33 -6.51 6.60
CA TRP A 205 -18.38 -7.80 5.91
C TRP A 205 -17.28 -8.72 6.41
N ARG A 206 -17.56 -10.02 6.46
CA ARG A 206 -16.59 -11.05 6.83
C ARG A 206 -16.34 -11.99 5.65
N VAL A 207 -15.09 -12.42 5.49
CA VAL A 207 -14.66 -13.47 4.57
C VAL A 207 -13.83 -14.53 5.30
N ASP A 208 -13.98 -15.81 4.98
CA ASP A 208 -13.34 -16.90 5.74
C ASP A 208 -12.13 -17.53 5.03
N SER A 209 -11.91 -17.18 3.76
CA SER A 209 -10.78 -17.65 2.95
C SER A 209 -10.24 -16.59 1.99
N ALA A 210 -8.97 -16.72 1.59
CA ALA A 210 -8.36 -15.85 0.58
C ALA A 210 -9.11 -15.93 -0.76
N GLN A 211 -9.68 -17.11 -1.08
CA GLN A 211 -10.53 -17.31 -2.24
C GLN A 211 -11.81 -16.48 -2.17
N ASP A 212 -12.39 -16.28 -0.97
CA ASP A 212 -13.57 -15.42 -0.80
C ASP A 212 -13.21 -13.96 -1.07
N ALA A 213 -12.11 -13.47 -0.50
CA ALA A 213 -11.60 -12.12 -0.74
C ALA A 213 -11.32 -11.89 -2.24
N ALA A 214 -10.66 -12.83 -2.91
CA ALA A 214 -10.41 -12.77 -4.36
C ALA A 214 -11.72 -12.76 -5.17
N ARG A 215 -12.74 -13.55 -4.79
CA ARG A 215 -14.05 -13.53 -5.45
C ARG A 215 -14.76 -12.19 -5.28
N VAL A 216 -14.63 -11.51 -4.13
CA VAL A 216 -15.18 -10.16 -3.96
C VAL A 216 -14.57 -9.21 -4.96
N VAL A 217 -13.23 -9.16 -5.05
CA VAL A 217 -12.51 -8.27 -5.98
C VAL A 217 -12.91 -8.54 -7.44
N VAL A 218 -12.91 -9.81 -7.86
CA VAL A 218 -13.28 -10.20 -9.24
C VAL A 218 -14.76 -9.93 -9.55
N THR A 219 -15.65 -10.09 -8.57
CA THR A 219 -17.09 -9.85 -8.77
C THR A 219 -17.37 -8.35 -8.90
N ARG A 220 -16.71 -7.51 -8.10
CA ARG A 220 -16.85 -6.05 -8.20
C ARG A 220 -16.44 -5.53 -9.58
N ASP A 221 -15.32 -6.04 -10.09
CA ASP A 221 -14.77 -5.77 -11.43
C ASP A 221 -15.78 -6.14 -12.52
N ARG A 222 -16.33 -7.36 -12.49
CA ARG A 222 -17.37 -7.81 -13.43
C ARG A 222 -18.67 -6.99 -13.39
N LEU A 223 -18.99 -6.41 -12.24
CA LEU A 223 -20.16 -5.55 -12.07
C LEU A 223 -19.89 -4.08 -12.45
N GLY A 224 -18.64 -3.71 -12.72
CA GLY A 224 -18.23 -2.32 -12.95
C GLY A 224 -18.35 -1.44 -11.70
N THR A 225 -18.16 -2.03 -10.52
CA THR A 225 -18.28 -1.37 -9.19
C THR A 225 -16.94 -1.29 -8.47
N ASP A 226 -15.86 -1.38 -9.22
CA ASP A 226 -14.49 -1.57 -8.73
C ASP A 226 -13.66 -0.28 -8.70
N THR A 227 -14.24 0.90 -8.97
CA THR A 227 -13.49 2.17 -8.92
C THR A 227 -12.69 2.36 -7.64
N ALA A 228 -13.28 2.01 -6.49
CA ALA A 228 -12.58 1.96 -5.21
C ALA A 228 -11.88 0.61 -5.00
N GLY A 229 -10.74 0.61 -4.31
CA GLY A 229 -10.08 -0.58 -3.79
C GLY A 229 -10.91 -1.31 -2.73
N VAL A 230 -10.30 -2.29 -2.07
CA VAL A 230 -10.89 -3.05 -0.96
C VAL A 230 -9.90 -3.06 0.18
N VAL A 231 -10.37 -2.87 1.42
CA VAL A 231 -9.58 -3.11 2.63
C VAL A 231 -9.91 -4.50 3.17
N LEU A 232 -8.88 -5.30 3.41
CA LEU A 232 -8.94 -6.62 4.04
C LEU A 232 -8.09 -6.67 5.31
#